data_AF-A0A257GZR4-F1
#
_entry.id   AF-A0A257GZR4-F1
#
_cell.length_a   1.000
_cell.length_b   1.000
_cell.length_c   1.000
_cell.angle_alpha   90.00
_cell.angle_beta   90.00
_cell.angle_gamma   90.00
#
_symmetry.space_group_name_H-M   'P 1'
#
loop_
_entity.id
_entity.type
_entity.pdbx_description
1 polymer ?
#
loop_
_entity_poly.entity_id
_entity_poly.type
_entity_poly.pdbx_seq_one_letter_code
_entity_poly.pdbx_strand_id
1 'polypeptide(L)'
;LASALAWGFETGAVHDDGGFEAIVALFDSTITFHAQYQQRRDLPALLDLLVLDRDNPRALAWVAHTLRGRLSRLAGSAPDQLSLMSGNVPNPTLWQLEPLCEPGPDARFANLRQLLLDCGQAANSVSEDISATYFTHAQTTGQSLGA
;
A
#
# COMPACT_ATOMS: atom_id res chain seq x y z
N LEU A 1 0.55 6.82 -0.31
CA LEU A 1 1.33 6.25 0.81
C LEU A 1 2.54 5.46 0.32
N ALA A 2 2.37 4.38 -0.44
CA ALA A 2 3.50 3.62 -0.99
C ALA A 2 4.49 4.47 -1.81
N SER A 3 3.98 5.35 -2.68
CA SER A 3 4.77 6.33 -3.42
C SER A 3 5.49 7.33 -2.52
N ALA A 4 4.83 7.86 -1.50
CA ALA A 4 5.47 8.78 -0.54
C ALA A 4 6.63 8.11 0.21
N LEU A 5 6.46 6.85 0.63
CA LEU A 5 7.53 6.08 1.24
C LEU A 5 8.67 5.84 0.25
N ALA A 6 8.39 5.49 -1.00
CA ALA A 6 9.40 5.30 -2.03
C ALA A 6 10.25 6.57 -2.25
N TRP A 7 9.59 7.72 -2.34
CA TRP A 7 10.27 9.03 -2.42
C TRP A 7 11.12 9.32 -1.17
N GLY A 8 10.64 8.96 0.02
CA GLY A 8 11.41 9.08 1.26
C GLY A 8 12.72 8.29 1.25
N PHE A 9 12.73 7.11 0.62
CA PHE A 9 13.94 6.31 0.43
C PHE A 9 14.82 6.86 -0.70
N GLU A 10 14.25 7.27 -1.83
CA GLU A 10 15.00 7.82 -2.97
C GLU A 10 15.74 9.11 -2.62
N THR A 11 15.14 9.95 -1.78
CA THR A 11 15.73 11.21 -1.32
C THR A 11 16.63 11.05 -0.10
N GLY A 12 16.64 9.87 0.54
CA GLY A 12 17.32 9.65 1.81
C GLY A 12 16.63 10.28 3.03
N ALA A 13 15.43 10.86 2.87
CA ALA A 13 14.69 11.50 3.97
C ALA A 13 14.41 10.56 5.14
N VAL A 14 14.28 9.25 4.91
CA VAL A 14 14.09 8.25 5.99
C VAL A 14 15.32 8.09 6.89
N HIS A 15 16.47 8.67 6.51
CA HIS A 15 17.71 8.67 7.31
C HIS A 15 17.92 9.99 8.07
N ASP A 16 17.11 11.01 7.80
CA ASP A 16 17.11 12.28 8.52
C ASP A 16 15.99 12.29 9.56
N ASP A 17 16.23 12.88 10.74
CA ASP A 17 15.23 12.91 11.83
C ASP A 17 13.92 13.60 11.39
N GLY A 18 14.03 14.74 10.67
CA GLY A 18 12.85 15.48 10.21
C GLY A 18 12.11 14.74 9.10
N GLY A 19 12.86 14.17 8.16
CA GLY A 19 12.30 13.35 7.08
C GLY A 19 11.61 12.08 7.58
N PHE A 20 12.19 11.39 8.57
CA PHE A 20 11.62 10.22 9.21
C PHE A 20 10.26 10.54 9.84
N GLU A 21 10.20 11.58 10.67
CA GLU A 21 8.95 12.00 11.33
C GLU A 21 7.90 12.45 10.30
N ALA A 22 8.32 13.12 9.22
CA ALA A 22 7.42 13.51 8.13
C ALA A 22 6.80 12.29 7.42
N ILE A 23 7.58 11.22 7.18
CA ILE A 23 7.08 9.98 6.58
C ILE A 23 6.07 9.29 7.51
N VAL A 24 6.38 9.20 8.81
CA VAL A 24 5.46 8.63 9.80
C VAL A 24 4.16 9.44 9.87
N ALA A 25 4.24 10.78 9.82
CA ALA A 25 3.10 11.67 9.82
C ALA A 25 2.25 11.57 8.54
N LEU A 26 2.86 11.39 7.36
CA LEU A 26 2.14 11.17 6.10
C LEU A 26 1.27 9.91 6.12
N PHE A 27 1.67 8.90 6.90
CA PHE A 27 0.89 7.69 7.16
C PHE A 27 -0.10 7.86 8.32
N ASP A 28 -0.21 9.03 8.95
CA ASP A 28 -1.04 9.28 10.15
C ASP A 28 -0.69 8.32 11.31
N SER A 29 0.56 7.88 11.38
CA SER A 29 1.02 6.84 12.32
C SER A 29 1.90 7.38 13.45
N THR A 30 1.98 8.71 13.64
CA THR A 30 2.83 9.35 14.67
C THR A 30 2.50 8.88 16.08
N ILE A 31 1.22 8.80 16.45
CA ILE A 31 0.80 8.35 17.79
C ILE A 31 1.17 6.88 17.99
N THR A 32 0.86 6.02 17.00
CA THR A 32 1.16 4.59 17.06
C THR A 32 2.66 4.33 17.15
N PHE A 33 3.46 5.06 16.37
CA PHE A 33 4.92 4.95 16.36
C PHE A 33 5.50 5.27 17.74
N HIS A 34 5.09 6.38 18.35
CA HIS A 34 5.55 6.77 19.68
C HIS A 34 5.07 5.82 20.78
N ALA A 35 3.94 5.15 20.60
CA ALA A 35 3.45 4.15 21.54
C ALA A 35 4.25 2.83 21.46
N GLN A 36 4.62 2.38 20.26
CA GLN A 36 5.25 1.08 20.04
C GLN A 36 6.79 1.11 20.07
N TYR A 37 7.42 2.18 19.57
CA TYR A 37 8.87 2.26 19.36
C TYR A 37 9.48 3.47 20.07
N GLN A 38 9.21 3.63 21.37
CA GLN A 38 9.77 4.73 22.17
C GLN A 38 11.29 4.83 21.99
N GLN A 39 11.76 6.00 21.52
CA GLN A 39 13.17 6.32 21.27
C GLN A 39 13.89 5.47 20.19
N ARG A 40 13.17 4.57 19.50
CA ARG A 40 13.72 3.80 18.38
C ARG A 40 13.42 4.53 17.08
N ARG A 41 14.48 4.85 16.33
CA ARG A 41 14.40 5.46 14.98
C ARG A 41 15.27 4.68 14.01
N ASP A 42 15.04 3.39 13.95
CA ASP A 42 15.71 2.50 13.02
C ASP A 42 14.77 2.10 11.89
N LEU A 43 15.37 1.79 10.74
CA LEU A 43 14.65 1.39 9.55
C LEU A 43 13.72 0.19 9.77
N PRO A 44 14.11 -0.86 10.53
CA PRO A 44 13.23 -1.98 10.80
C PRO A 44 11.94 -1.55 11.51
N ALA A 45 11.99 -0.67 12.51
CA ALA A 45 10.77 -0.20 13.18
C ALA A 45 9.85 0.59 12.24
N LEU A 46 10.42 1.41 11.35
CA LEU A 46 9.65 2.14 10.35
C LEU A 46 8.92 1.19 9.39
N LEU A 47 9.62 0.19 8.86
CA LEU A 47 9.04 -0.76 7.91
C LEU A 47 8.06 -1.73 8.58
N ASP A 48 8.36 -2.15 9.81
CA ASP A 48 7.44 -2.96 10.60
C ASP A 48 6.10 -2.23 10.78
N LEU A 49 6.12 -0.97 11.23
CA LEU A 49 4.89 -0.19 11.45
C LEU A 49 4.16 0.22 10.17
N LEU A 50 4.88 0.74 9.16
CA LEU A 50 4.25 1.38 8.00
C LEU A 50 3.97 0.40 6.85
N VAL A 51 4.70 -0.72 6.80
CA VAL A 51 4.60 -1.68 5.71
C VAL A 51 3.98 -2.99 6.18
N LEU A 52 4.46 -3.59 7.26
CA LEU A 52 4.15 -4.98 7.62
C LEU A 52 3.02 -5.15 8.62
N ASP A 53 2.80 -4.16 9.49
CA ASP A 53 1.82 -4.24 10.57
C ASP A 53 0.41 -4.53 10.00
N ARG A 54 -0.14 -5.69 10.36
CA ARG A 54 -1.47 -6.14 9.91
C ARG A 54 -2.59 -5.71 10.83
N ASP A 55 -2.27 -5.07 11.94
CA ASP A 55 -3.22 -4.53 12.92
C ASP A 55 -3.31 -3.00 12.82
N ASN A 56 -2.33 -2.35 12.19
CA ASN A 56 -2.36 -0.93 11.85
C ASN A 56 -3.13 -0.67 10.52
N PRO A 57 -4.31 -0.02 10.55
CA PRO A 57 -5.10 0.24 9.34
C PRO A 57 -4.43 1.19 8.33
N ARG A 58 -3.36 1.87 8.74
CA ARG A 58 -2.59 2.78 7.89
C ARG A 58 -1.41 2.09 7.20
N ALA A 59 -1.03 0.90 7.68
CA ALA A 59 0.06 0.14 7.11
C ALA A 59 -0.32 -0.47 5.76
N LEU A 60 0.67 -0.60 4.88
CA LEU A 60 0.43 -1.15 3.53
C LEU A 60 -0.10 -2.59 3.58
N ALA A 61 0.34 -3.41 4.54
CA ALA A 61 -0.10 -4.79 4.65
C ALA A 61 -1.59 -4.88 4.98
N TRP A 62 -2.07 -4.09 5.94
CA TRP A 62 -3.49 -4.01 6.26
C TRP A 62 -4.32 -3.51 5.08
N VAL A 63 -3.85 -2.44 4.41
CA VAL A 63 -4.56 -1.85 3.26
C VAL A 63 -4.66 -2.86 2.11
N ALA A 64 -3.57 -3.52 1.76
CA ALA A 64 -3.54 -4.53 0.69
C ALA A 64 -4.44 -5.73 1.04
N HIS A 65 -4.39 -6.22 2.28
CA HIS A 65 -5.25 -7.31 2.73
C HIS A 65 -6.74 -6.93 2.64
N THR A 66 -7.10 -5.77 3.18
CA THR A 66 -8.47 -5.28 3.18
C THR A 66 -8.98 -5.03 1.76
N LEU A 67 -8.15 -4.45 0.89
CA LEU A 67 -8.50 -4.20 -0.51
C LEU A 67 -8.78 -5.51 -1.24
N ARG A 68 -7.92 -6.53 -1.11
CA ARG A 68 -8.13 -7.87 -1.68
C ARG A 68 -9.47 -8.46 -1.24
N GLY A 69 -9.79 -8.38 0.06
CA GLY A 69 -11.07 -8.87 0.58
C GLY A 69 -12.27 -8.12 -0.01
N ARG A 70 -12.18 -6.79 -0.15
CA ARG A 70 -13.25 -5.96 -0.73
C ARG A 70 -13.46 -6.22 -2.22
N LEU A 71 -12.37 -6.39 -2.99
CA LEU A 71 -12.44 -6.70 -4.42
C LEU A 71 -13.06 -8.08 -4.69
N SER A 72 -12.77 -9.08 -3.85
CA SER A 72 -13.39 -10.40 -3.96
C SER A 72 -14.90 -10.31 -3.75
N ARG A 73 -15.32 -9.57 -2.72
CA ARG A 73 -16.75 -9.35 -2.43
C ARG A 73 -17.43 -8.58 -3.55
N LEU A 74 -16.79 -7.54 -4.10
CA LEU A 74 -17.31 -6.74 -5.20
C LEU A 74 -17.55 -7.58 -6.45
N ALA A 75 -16.64 -8.51 -6.75
CA ALA A 75 -16.76 -9.46 -7.85
C ALA A 75 -17.76 -10.61 -7.60
N GLY A 76 -18.45 -10.64 -6.45
CA GLY A 76 -19.37 -11.72 -6.10
C GLY A 76 -18.70 -13.07 -5.83
N SER A 77 -17.39 -13.08 -5.53
CA SER A 77 -16.68 -14.31 -5.19
C SER A 77 -17.18 -14.88 -3.87
N ALA A 78 -17.17 -16.21 -3.74
CA ALA A 78 -17.49 -16.86 -2.48
C ALA A 78 -16.54 -16.40 -1.35
N PRO A 79 -16.95 -16.50 -0.07
CA PRO A 79 -16.03 -16.29 1.05
C PRO A 79 -14.75 -17.11 0.84
N ASP A 80 -13.60 -16.49 1.10
CA ASP A 80 -12.25 -17.06 0.93
C ASP A 80 -11.81 -17.36 -0.52
N GLN A 81 -12.57 -16.96 -1.54
CA GLN A 81 -12.11 -16.97 -2.93
C GLN A 81 -11.59 -15.60 -3.38
N LEU A 82 -10.45 -15.62 -4.07
CA LEU A 82 -9.86 -14.44 -4.68
C LEU A 82 -10.45 -14.24 -6.08
N SER A 83 -10.99 -13.05 -6.34
CA SER A 83 -11.32 -12.65 -7.71
C SER A 83 -10.04 -12.34 -8.49
N LEU A 84 -10.15 -12.26 -9.82
CA LEU A 84 -9.06 -11.84 -10.70
C LEU A 84 -8.52 -10.45 -10.28
N MET A 85 -9.42 -9.50 -9.98
CA MET A 85 -9.05 -8.15 -9.50
C MET A 85 -8.32 -8.21 -8.15
N SER A 86 -8.76 -9.07 -7.23
CA SER A 86 -8.06 -9.27 -5.95
C SER A 86 -6.66 -9.84 -6.16
N GLY A 87 -6.48 -10.71 -7.16
CA GLY A 87 -5.20 -11.29 -7.55
C GLY A 87 -4.14 -10.25 -7.92
N ASN A 88 -4.56 -9.12 -8.49
CA ASN A 88 -3.68 -8.04 -8.95
C ASN A 88 -3.07 -7.21 -7.80
N VAL A 89 -3.62 -7.28 -6.59
CA VAL A 89 -3.09 -6.58 -5.41
C VAL A 89 -2.02 -7.45 -4.75
N PRO A 90 -0.81 -6.94 -4.42
CA PRO A 90 0.23 -7.73 -3.78
C PRO A 90 -0.26 -8.42 -2.51
N ASN A 91 0.14 -9.68 -2.30
CA ASN A 91 -0.30 -10.45 -1.15
C ASN A 91 0.57 -10.15 0.08
N PRO A 92 0.04 -9.47 1.11
CA PRO A 92 0.82 -9.10 2.27
C PRO A 92 1.30 -10.30 3.09
N THR A 93 0.69 -11.49 2.98
CA THR A 93 1.18 -12.70 3.69
C THR A 93 2.58 -13.14 3.26
N LEU A 94 3.08 -12.63 2.13
CA LEU A 94 4.40 -12.98 1.59
C LEU A 94 5.50 -12.00 2.00
N TRP A 95 5.14 -10.86 2.59
CA TRP A 95 6.11 -9.82 2.94
C TRP A 95 6.84 -10.18 4.22
N GLN A 96 8.15 -9.98 4.22
CA GLN A 96 9.05 -10.30 5.34
C GLN A 96 9.95 -9.10 5.62
N LEU A 97 10.28 -8.86 6.89
CA LEU A 97 11.04 -7.67 7.29
C LEU A 97 12.48 -7.73 6.81
N GLU A 98 13.13 -8.88 6.97
CA GLU A 98 14.55 -9.06 6.68
C GLU A 98 14.90 -8.71 5.22
N PRO A 99 14.19 -9.22 4.19
CA PRO A 99 14.48 -8.86 2.80
C PRO A 99 14.20 -7.38 2.48
N LEU A 100 13.23 -6.77 3.15
CA LEU A 100 12.86 -5.36 2.91
C LEU A 100 13.87 -4.38 3.52
N CYS A 101 14.47 -4.76 4.65
CA CYS A 101 15.56 -4.02 5.30
C CYS A 101 16.90 -4.20 4.60
N GLU A 102 17.01 -5.10 3.61
CA GLU A 102 18.28 -5.42 2.97
C GLU A 102 18.63 -4.35 1.92
N PRO A 103 19.68 -3.53 2.14
CA PRO A 103 20.02 -2.40 1.28
C PRO A 103 20.40 -2.83 -0.15
N GLY A 104 20.97 -4.03 -0.30
CA GLY A 104 21.56 -4.49 -1.55
C GLY A 104 22.70 -3.58 -2.04
N PRO A 105 23.13 -3.71 -3.30
CA PRO A 105 24.10 -2.79 -3.92
C PRO A 105 23.56 -1.36 -3.91
N ASP A 106 24.44 -0.39 -3.64
CA ASP A 106 24.16 1.06 -3.61
C ASP A 106 23.14 1.53 -2.55
N ALA A 107 22.84 0.71 -1.53
CA ALA A 107 21.91 1.05 -0.46
C ALA A 107 20.50 1.46 -0.92
N ARG A 108 20.01 0.82 -1.99
CA ARG A 108 18.74 1.21 -2.64
C ARG A 108 17.52 0.41 -2.17
N PHE A 109 17.68 -0.57 -1.28
CA PHE A 109 16.60 -1.40 -0.73
C PHE A 109 15.71 -1.98 -1.84
N ALA A 110 16.31 -2.79 -2.72
CA ALA A 110 15.68 -3.22 -3.96
C ALA A 110 14.33 -3.94 -3.76
N ASN A 111 14.24 -4.82 -2.76
CA ASN A 111 13.00 -5.55 -2.44
C ASN A 111 11.90 -4.60 -1.98
N LEU A 112 12.23 -3.65 -1.09
CA LEU A 112 11.28 -2.65 -0.63
C LEU A 112 10.78 -1.78 -1.78
N ARG A 113 11.71 -1.26 -2.59
CA ARG A 113 11.33 -0.42 -3.74
C ARG A 113 10.41 -1.16 -4.70
N GLN A 114 10.70 -2.43 -4.99
CA GLN A 114 9.83 -3.24 -5.84
C GLN A 114 8.44 -3.39 -5.22
N LEU A 115 8.36 -3.74 -3.93
CA LEU A 115 7.09 -3.84 -3.23
C LEU A 115 6.27 -2.54 -3.29
N LEU A 116 6.90 -1.38 -3.09
CA LEU A 116 6.22 -0.08 -3.12
C LEU A 116 5.73 0.28 -4.53
N LEU A 117 6.51 -0.05 -5.57
CA LEU A 117 6.11 0.08 -6.96
C LEU A 117 4.92 -0.82 -7.29
N ASP A 118 4.97 -2.09 -6.89
CA ASP A 118 3.90 -3.06 -7.09
C ASP A 118 2.60 -2.61 -6.43
N CYS A 119 2.68 -2.05 -5.21
CA CYS A 119 1.53 -1.46 -4.52
C CYS A 119 0.92 -0.30 -5.32
N GLY A 120 1.75 0.59 -5.86
CA GLY A 120 1.28 1.72 -6.67
C GLY A 120 0.64 1.28 -7.99
N GLN A 121 1.25 0.32 -8.68
CA GLN A 121 0.75 -0.24 -9.93
C GLN A 121 -0.57 -0.97 -9.73
N ALA A 122 -0.68 -1.76 -8.66
CA ALA A 122 -1.91 -2.48 -8.32
C ALA A 122 -3.08 -1.52 -8.04
N ALA A 123 -2.84 -0.42 -7.33
CA ALA A 123 -3.88 0.58 -7.10
C ALA A 123 -4.40 1.18 -8.42
N ASN A 124 -3.50 1.48 -9.37
CA ASN A 124 -3.88 1.97 -10.69
C ASN A 124 -4.66 0.91 -11.49
N SER A 125 -4.13 -0.31 -11.56
CA SER A 125 -4.77 -1.42 -12.29
C SER A 125 -6.17 -1.73 -11.77
N VAL A 126 -6.33 -1.82 -10.45
CA VAL A 126 -7.64 -2.07 -9.83
C VAL A 126 -8.62 -0.95 -10.13
N SER A 127 -8.17 0.31 -10.15
CA SER A 127 -9.02 1.45 -10.51
C SER A 127 -9.54 1.37 -11.95
N GLU A 128 -8.66 1.03 -12.89
CA GLU A 128 -9.04 0.81 -14.30
C GLU A 128 -10.00 -0.38 -14.44
N ASP A 129 -9.71 -1.51 -13.78
CA ASP A 129 -10.54 -2.72 -13.83
C ASP A 129 -11.95 -2.47 -13.28
N ILE A 130 -12.06 -1.75 -12.15
CA ILE A 130 -13.35 -1.34 -11.57
C ILE A 130 -14.10 -0.43 -12.55
N SER A 131 -13.42 0.56 -13.13
CA SER A 131 -14.02 1.51 -14.07
C SER A 131 -14.57 0.79 -15.30
N ALA A 132 -13.78 -0.09 -15.91
CA ALA A 132 -14.16 -0.87 -17.08
C ALA A 132 -15.32 -1.85 -16.78
N THR A 133 -15.35 -2.46 -15.60
CA THR A 133 -16.34 -3.48 -15.27
C THR A 133 -17.67 -2.90 -14.80
N TYR A 134 -17.63 -1.87 -13.96
CA TYR A 134 -18.83 -1.38 -13.26
C TYR A 134 -19.34 -0.02 -13.74
N PHE A 135 -18.53 0.75 -14.50
CA PHE A 135 -18.89 2.12 -14.89
C PHE A 135 -18.99 2.34 -16.42
N THR A 136 -18.64 1.36 -17.26
CA THR A 136 -18.72 1.47 -18.74
C THR A 136 -20.15 1.72 -19.28
N HIS A 137 -21.20 1.35 -18.56
CA HIS A 137 -22.60 1.65 -18.93
C HIS A 137 -23.21 2.88 -18.25
N ALA A 138 -22.52 3.53 -17.30
CA ALA A 138 -23.06 4.69 -16.58
C ALA A 138 -23.06 5.98 -17.43
N GLN A 139 -22.36 6.00 -18.58
CA GLN A 139 -22.31 7.17 -19.46
C GLN A 139 -23.39 7.22 -20.56
N THR A 140 -24.04 6.09 -20.89
CA THR A 140 -25.06 6.06 -21.96
C THR A 140 -26.44 6.55 -21.49
N THR A 141 -26.73 6.53 -20.18
CA THR A 141 -28.03 6.95 -19.63
C THR A 141 -28.17 8.47 -19.45
N GLY A 142 -27.17 9.26 -19.88
CA GLY A 142 -27.18 10.72 -19.86
C GLY A 142 -27.71 11.40 -21.13
N GLN A 143 -28.10 10.66 -22.17
CA GLN A 143 -28.77 11.25 -23.33
C GLN A 143 -30.28 11.37 -23.04
N SER A 144 -30.62 12.54 -22.49
CA SER A 144 -31.98 13.04 -22.32
C SER A 144 -32.77 12.88 -23.63
N LEU A 145 -33.88 12.15 -23.54
CA LEU A 145 -35.00 12.24 -24.49
C LEU A 145 -35.66 13.61 -24.32
N GLY A 146 -35.02 14.64 -24.87
CA GLY A 146 -35.57 15.99 -24.99
C GLY A 146 -36.38 16.09 -26.29
N ALA A 147 -37.66 16.38 -26.12
CA ALA A 147 -38.68 16.58 -27.16
C ALA A 147 -38.41 17.75 -28.11
#